data_AF-A0A1N7BXP9-F1
#
_entry.id   AF-A0A1N7BXP9-F1
#
_cell.length_a   1.000
_cell.length_b   1.000
_cell.length_c   1.000
_cell.angle_alpha   90.00
_cell.angle_beta   90.00
_cell.angle_gamma   90.00
#
_symmetry.space_group_name_H-M   'P 1'
#
loop_
_entity.id
_entity.type
_entity.pdbx_description
1 polymer ?
#
loop_
_entity_poly.entity_id
_entity_poly.type
_entity_poly.pdbx_seq_one_letter_code
_entity_poly.pdbx_strand_id
1 'polypeptide(L)'
;MSEAGDAPEKPVKTERQIMTDIIDITTEAEPNRAARSIGRALLPEGSAGAVTHWYPTRWPRVGGKALLPLSNNAFTRKPFTDAYQPGKLVFIYVAGCGEDHSMPTIATGLLGLARRLRMTVHKVSVTAQVHLRDRLRELNADHYGALTTSVDGYPCSDLGYDNWMAQHILPNNKPLDGSPIALAERCLAVRLPQDLSVREFDKRLHHHMRNAALNRWLRSQAGRTHCQLIGIPPAQAMRATGYGFGEVVRASESQEFYHFRPKSFDADRLIRIAEVIIHDHVVAPRRQATTGWKSRAQGYGQAFH
;
A
#
# COMPACT_ATOMS: atom_id res chain seq x y z
N MET A 1 12.00 -73.99 12.12
CA MET A 1 11.18 -73.46 11.01
C MET A 1 10.48 -72.23 11.57
N SER A 2 11.12 -71.04 11.58
CA SER A 2 11.11 -70.02 10.49
C SER A 2 9.67 -69.67 10.08
N GLU A 3 9.16 -68.44 10.13
CA GLU A 3 9.76 -67.10 10.03
C GLU A 3 8.98 -66.08 10.88
N ALA A 4 9.68 -65.15 11.52
CA ALA A 4 9.12 -63.93 12.08
C ALA A 4 9.41 -62.79 11.07
N GLY A 5 8.36 -62.13 10.59
CA GLY A 5 8.46 -60.95 9.72
C GLY A 5 8.76 -59.70 10.52
N ASP A 6 9.92 -59.10 10.24
CA ASP A 6 10.40 -57.87 10.85
C ASP A 6 9.84 -56.66 10.07
N ALA A 7 9.25 -55.70 10.78
CA ALA A 7 8.75 -54.45 10.19
C ALA A 7 9.86 -53.39 10.24
N PRO A 8 10.15 -52.64 9.16
CA PRO A 8 11.28 -51.73 9.17
C PRO A 8 11.00 -50.49 10.04
N GLU A 9 11.86 -50.31 11.05
CA GLU A 9 12.05 -49.07 11.80
C GLU A 9 12.24 -47.87 10.84
N LYS A 10 11.44 -46.82 11.02
CA LYS A 10 11.68 -45.54 10.33
C LYS A 10 12.88 -44.85 10.96
N PRO A 11 13.88 -44.38 10.18
CA PRO A 11 15.08 -43.79 10.74
C PRO A 11 14.76 -42.44 11.38
N VAL A 12 15.12 -42.31 12.66
CA VAL A 12 15.11 -41.05 13.41
C VAL A 12 16.27 -40.18 12.91
N LYS A 13 15.96 -39.03 12.30
CA LYS A 13 16.97 -38.06 11.84
C LYS A 13 17.77 -37.51 13.03
N THR A 14 19.09 -37.57 12.94
CA THR A 14 20.03 -37.07 13.98
C THR A 14 20.16 -35.54 13.91
N GLU A 15 20.48 -34.87 15.03
CA GLU A 15 20.59 -33.40 15.14
C GLU A 15 21.53 -32.73 14.12
N ARG A 16 22.56 -33.43 13.61
CA ARG A 16 23.40 -32.91 12.51
C ARG A 16 22.67 -32.83 11.16
N GLN A 17 21.68 -33.68 10.93
CA GLN A 17 20.86 -33.69 9.72
C GLN A 17 19.77 -32.61 9.78
N ILE A 18 19.29 -32.28 10.99
CA ILE A 18 18.41 -31.12 11.22
C ILE A 18 19.17 -29.80 11.03
N MET A 19 20.48 -29.77 11.32
CA MET A 19 21.30 -28.56 11.20
C MET A 19 21.86 -28.32 9.78
N THR A 20 21.82 -29.32 8.90
CA THR A 20 22.09 -29.12 7.46
C THR A 20 20.82 -28.66 6.73
N ASP A 21 19.63 -29.11 7.16
CA ASP A 21 18.33 -28.66 6.64
C ASP A 21 17.97 -27.19 7.05
N ILE A 22 18.69 -26.58 8.00
CA ILE A 22 18.46 -25.19 8.48
C ILE A 22 19.42 -24.16 7.84
N ILE A 23 20.47 -24.60 7.14
CA ILE A 23 21.47 -23.71 6.52
C ILE A 23 21.29 -23.60 4.98
N ASP A 24 20.40 -24.40 4.37
CA ASP A 24 20.09 -24.37 2.92
C ASP A 24 18.79 -23.63 2.52
N ILE A 25 18.27 -22.71 3.35
CA ILE A 25 17.14 -21.81 2.96
C ILE A 25 17.64 -20.43 2.48
N THR A 26 18.94 -20.31 2.24
CA THR A 26 19.52 -19.16 1.54
C THR A 26 20.28 -19.66 0.33
N THR A 27 19.79 -19.31 -0.87
CA THR A 27 20.32 -19.61 -2.21
C THR A 27 19.83 -20.86 -2.95
N GLU A 28 18.52 -21.15 -2.89
CA GLU A 28 17.87 -21.71 -4.08
C GLU A 28 17.54 -20.57 -5.05
N ALA A 29 18.49 -20.29 -5.94
CA ALA A 29 18.17 -19.69 -7.21
C ALA A 29 17.16 -20.60 -7.91
N GLU A 30 15.93 -20.10 -8.11
CA GLU A 30 14.89 -20.81 -8.89
C GLU A 30 15.53 -21.39 -10.17
N PRO A 31 15.46 -22.71 -10.40
CA PRO A 31 15.99 -23.30 -11.60
C PRO A 31 15.18 -22.79 -12.79
N ASN A 32 15.83 -21.98 -13.63
CA ASN A 32 15.45 -21.75 -15.02
C ASN A 32 13.99 -21.28 -15.25
N ARG A 33 13.62 -20.08 -14.75
CA ARG A 33 12.56 -19.31 -15.45
C ARG A 33 13.11 -18.95 -16.81
N ALA A 34 12.74 -19.69 -17.85
CA ALA A 34 12.86 -19.23 -19.23
C ALA A 34 12.49 -17.74 -19.26
N ALA A 35 13.44 -16.88 -19.62
CA ALA A 35 13.28 -15.43 -19.53
C ALA A 35 11.96 -15.07 -20.22
N ARG A 36 10.95 -14.65 -19.45
CA ARG A 36 9.66 -14.28 -20.02
C ARG A 36 9.94 -13.17 -21.02
N SER A 37 9.36 -13.24 -22.21
CA SER A 37 9.46 -12.14 -23.15
C SER A 37 8.75 -10.91 -22.57
N ILE A 38 9.37 -9.75 -22.71
CA ILE A 38 8.76 -8.46 -22.33
C ILE A 38 7.44 -8.33 -23.10
N GLY A 39 6.37 -7.96 -22.41
CA GLY A 39 5.04 -7.87 -22.99
C GLY A 39 4.33 -9.22 -23.14
N ARG A 40 4.85 -10.34 -22.61
CA ARG A 40 4.11 -11.60 -22.61
C ARG A 40 2.84 -11.48 -21.76
N ALA A 41 1.71 -11.94 -22.30
CA ALA A 41 0.46 -12.04 -21.54
C ALA A 41 0.62 -12.91 -20.27
N LEU A 42 0.13 -12.40 -19.14
CA LEU A 42 0.09 -13.06 -17.84
C LEU A 42 -1.29 -13.63 -17.51
N LEU A 43 -2.34 -13.04 -18.08
CA LEU A 43 -3.73 -13.39 -17.85
C LEU A 43 -4.41 -13.65 -19.20
N PRO A 44 -5.49 -14.47 -19.23
CA PRO A 44 -6.32 -14.64 -20.41
C PRO A 44 -6.88 -13.29 -20.90
N GLU A 45 -7.21 -13.24 -22.19
CA GLU A 45 -7.98 -12.14 -22.75
C GLU A 45 -9.31 -11.95 -21.99
N GLY A 46 -9.74 -10.70 -21.82
CA GLY A 46 -10.94 -10.37 -21.04
C GLY A 46 -10.79 -10.45 -19.52
N SER A 47 -9.59 -10.75 -18.99
CA SER A 47 -9.38 -10.75 -17.54
C SER A 47 -9.56 -9.34 -16.93
N ALA A 48 -10.29 -9.27 -15.82
CA ALA A 48 -10.51 -8.02 -15.07
C ALA A 48 -9.24 -7.48 -14.38
N GLY A 49 -8.15 -8.26 -14.33
CA GLY A 49 -6.91 -7.87 -13.67
C GLY A 49 -6.26 -6.63 -14.27
N ALA A 50 -5.69 -5.76 -13.42
CA ALA A 50 -4.97 -4.58 -13.89
C ALA A 50 -3.63 -4.93 -14.58
N VAL A 51 -3.01 -6.04 -14.18
CA VAL A 51 -1.68 -6.47 -14.66
C VAL A 51 -1.83 -7.71 -15.52
N THR A 52 -2.00 -7.46 -16.81
CA THR A 52 -2.25 -8.50 -17.82
C THR A 52 -1.00 -8.89 -18.61
N HIS A 53 0.08 -8.12 -18.52
CA HIS A 53 1.30 -8.34 -19.31
C HIS A 53 2.55 -8.25 -18.42
N TRP A 54 3.56 -9.05 -18.74
CA TRP A 54 4.80 -9.12 -17.97
C TRP A 54 5.79 -8.05 -18.41
N TYR A 55 6.34 -7.33 -17.43
CA TYR A 55 7.47 -6.41 -17.60
C TYR A 55 8.50 -6.69 -16.51
N PRO A 56 9.82 -6.57 -16.79
CA PRO A 56 10.90 -6.85 -15.84
C PRO A 56 11.06 -5.73 -14.79
N THR A 57 9.95 -5.30 -14.19
CA THR A 57 9.91 -4.20 -13.23
C THR A 57 9.68 -4.74 -11.83
N ARG A 58 10.66 -4.51 -10.95
CA ARG A 58 10.52 -4.87 -9.54
C ARG A 58 9.66 -3.83 -8.84
N TRP A 59 8.43 -4.19 -8.51
CA TRP A 59 7.51 -3.28 -7.84
C TRP A 59 8.02 -2.95 -6.43
N PRO A 60 7.96 -1.67 -6.01
CA PRO A 60 8.28 -1.33 -4.63
C PRO A 60 7.29 -2.01 -3.69
N ARG A 61 7.75 -2.39 -2.49
CA ARG A 61 6.91 -2.92 -1.42
C ARG A 61 6.75 -1.85 -0.35
N VAL A 62 5.52 -1.58 0.10
CA VAL A 62 5.26 -0.56 1.14
C VAL A 62 6.09 -0.84 2.40
N GLY A 63 6.66 0.19 3.04
CA GLY A 63 7.57 0.05 4.18
C GLY A 63 9.03 -0.25 3.83
N GLY A 64 9.34 -0.57 2.56
CA GLY A 64 10.70 -0.84 2.10
C GLY A 64 11.37 -2.06 2.76
N LYS A 65 12.66 -2.27 2.51
CA LYS A 65 13.40 -3.42 3.09
C LYS A 65 13.68 -3.26 4.59
N ALA A 66 13.68 -2.04 5.10
CA ALA A 66 14.06 -1.72 6.48
C ALA A 66 12.93 -1.89 7.51
N LEU A 67 11.69 -2.19 7.09
CA LEU A 67 10.58 -2.45 8.01
C LEU A 67 10.77 -3.82 8.69
N LEU A 68 11.42 -3.81 9.84
CA LEU A 68 11.58 -4.97 10.70
C LEU A 68 10.27 -5.27 11.46
N PRO A 69 9.93 -6.55 11.67
CA PRO A 69 8.83 -6.91 12.56
C PRO A 69 9.16 -6.53 14.01
N LEU A 70 8.13 -6.18 14.77
CA LEU A 70 8.21 -6.13 16.23
C LEU A 70 8.29 -7.57 16.79
N SER A 71 8.72 -7.73 18.04
CA SER A 71 8.61 -9.00 18.74
C SER A 71 7.14 -9.40 18.94
N ASN A 72 6.82 -10.70 18.90
CA ASN A 72 5.44 -11.19 19.03
C ASN A 72 4.70 -10.73 20.30
N ASN A 73 5.43 -10.39 21.36
CA ASN A 73 4.90 -9.90 22.63
C ASN A 73 5.06 -8.38 22.81
N ALA A 74 5.29 -7.61 21.74
CA ALA A 74 5.54 -6.17 21.82
C ALA A 74 4.41 -5.40 22.54
N PHE A 75 3.16 -5.80 22.33
CA PHE A 75 1.99 -5.14 22.93
C PHE A 75 1.52 -5.75 24.25
N THR A 76 2.15 -6.84 24.71
CA THR A 76 1.80 -7.52 25.97
C THR A 76 2.87 -7.36 27.05
N ARG A 77 4.04 -6.79 26.72
CA ARG A 77 5.08 -6.47 27.71
C ARG A 77 4.72 -5.21 28.50
N LYS A 78 5.14 -5.21 29.77
CA LYS A 78 4.98 -4.10 30.73
C LYS A 78 5.26 -2.70 30.17
N PRO A 79 6.38 -2.45 29.43
CA PRO A 79 6.65 -1.11 28.91
C PRO A 79 5.54 -0.54 28.01
N PHE A 80 4.85 -1.40 27.25
CA PHE A 80 3.72 -0.97 26.45
C PHE A 80 2.44 -0.89 27.30
N THR A 81 2.12 -1.94 28.05
CA THR A 81 0.84 -2.01 28.80
C THR A 81 0.73 -0.94 29.89
N ASP A 82 1.84 -0.56 30.52
CA ASP A 82 1.85 0.43 31.60
C ASP A 82 1.76 1.86 31.04
N ALA A 83 2.24 2.09 29.81
CA ALA A 83 2.31 3.41 29.19
C ALA A 83 1.15 3.71 28.22
N TYR A 84 0.57 2.68 27.60
CA TYR A 84 -0.46 2.85 26.60
C TYR A 84 -1.79 3.31 27.22
N GLN A 85 -2.22 4.50 26.85
CA GLN A 85 -3.55 5.03 27.18
C GLN A 85 -4.37 5.16 25.89
N PRO A 86 -5.51 4.46 25.75
CA PRO A 86 -6.28 4.42 24.51
C PRO A 86 -6.95 5.76 24.23
N GLY A 87 -6.88 6.21 22.98
CA GLY A 87 -7.44 7.46 22.48
C GLY A 87 -8.47 7.25 21.38
N LYS A 88 -8.32 8.04 20.30
CA LYS A 88 -9.27 8.04 19.18
C LYS A 88 -9.21 6.73 18.39
N LEU A 89 -10.38 6.28 17.91
CA LEU A 89 -10.48 5.23 16.90
C LEU A 89 -10.32 5.86 15.52
N VAL A 90 -9.45 5.30 14.69
CA VAL A 90 -9.29 5.68 13.28
C VAL A 90 -9.29 4.44 12.41
N PHE A 91 -9.47 4.64 11.11
CA PHE A 91 -9.54 3.56 10.13
C PHE A 91 -8.51 3.81 9.03
N ILE A 92 -7.56 2.89 8.89
CA ILE A 92 -6.74 2.82 7.68
C ILE A 92 -7.57 2.13 6.61
N TYR A 93 -7.75 2.77 5.47
CA TYR A 93 -8.52 2.21 4.37
C TYR A 93 -7.69 2.15 3.10
N VAL A 94 -8.09 1.23 2.22
CA VAL A 94 -7.56 1.09 0.87
C VAL A 94 -8.71 1.31 -0.10
N ALA A 95 -8.50 2.14 -1.11
CA ALA A 95 -9.52 2.43 -2.10
C ALA A 95 -8.97 2.40 -3.53
N GLY A 96 -9.88 2.19 -4.48
CA GLY A 96 -9.61 2.30 -5.91
C GLY A 96 -10.86 2.79 -6.63
N CYS A 97 -10.75 3.01 -7.93
CA CYS A 97 -11.88 3.27 -8.82
C CYS A 97 -12.13 2.01 -9.63
N GLY A 98 -13.37 1.53 -9.65
CA GLY A 98 -13.76 0.32 -10.38
C GLY A 98 -14.03 0.57 -11.85
N GLU A 99 -14.64 -0.43 -12.50
CA GLU A 99 -15.18 -0.27 -13.85
C GLU A 99 -16.41 0.63 -13.83
N ASP A 100 -16.58 1.43 -14.88
CA ASP A 100 -17.78 2.22 -15.11
C ASP A 100 -18.72 1.44 -16.03
N HIS A 101 -19.89 1.06 -15.50
CA HIS A 101 -20.88 0.29 -16.27
C HIS A 101 -21.45 1.06 -17.46
N SER A 102 -21.36 2.39 -17.46
CA SER A 102 -21.77 3.22 -18.60
C SER A 102 -20.72 3.24 -19.73
N MET A 103 -19.46 2.87 -19.43
CA MET A 103 -18.36 2.80 -20.38
C MET A 103 -17.58 1.48 -20.25
N PRO A 104 -18.24 0.31 -20.46
CA PRO A 104 -17.67 -0.99 -20.14
C PRO A 104 -16.43 -1.36 -20.98
N THR A 105 -16.21 -0.69 -22.12
CA THR A 105 -15.07 -0.92 -23.01
C THR A 105 -13.83 -0.09 -22.64
N ILE A 106 -13.96 0.88 -21.72
CA ILE A 106 -12.88 1.81 -21.37
C ILE A 106 -12.59 1.72 -19.88
N ALA A 107 -11.35 1.36 -19.53
CA ALA A 107 -10.91 1.39 -18.14
C ALA A 107 -10.62 2.84 -17.71
N THR A 108 -11.41 3.35 -16.77
CA THR A 108 -11.30 4.71 -16.23
C THR A 108 -10.76 4.72 -14.79
N GLY A 109 -10.56 5.92 -14.24
CA GLY A 109 -10.13 6.12 -12.86
C GLY A 109 -8.77 5.48 -12.54
N LEU A 110 -8.63 5.06 -11.28
CA LEU A 110 -7.42 4.40 -10.82
C LEU A 110 -7.19 3.01 -11.45
N LEU A 111 -8.25 2.27 -11.82
CA LEU A 111 -8.12 1.01 -12.54
C LEU A 111 -7.56 1.23 -13.95
N GLY A 112 -8.05 2.24 -14.66
CA GLY A 112 -7.51 2.67 -15.95
C GLY A 112 -6.03 2.99 -15.86
N LEU A 113 -5.63 3.79 -14.86
CA LEU A 113 -4.22 4.08 -14.60
C LEU A 113 -3.41 2.80 -14.34
N ALA A 114 -3.91 1.91 -13.50
CA ALA A 114 -3.24 0.66 -13.16
C ALA A 114 -3.06 -0.25 -14.39
N ARG A 115 -4.07 -0.30 -15.28
CA ARG A 115 -4.03 -1.03 -16.56
C ARG A 115 -3.04 -0.41 -17.54
N ARG A 116 -3.02 0.92 -17.67
CA ARG A 116 -2.04 1.66 -18.50
C ARG A 116 -0.61 1.40 -18.02
N LEU A 117 -0.38 1.51 -16.71
CA LEU A 117 0.92 1.26 -16.09
C LEU A 117 1.27 -0.22 -15.95
N ARG A 118 0.37 -1.17 -16.23
CA ARG A 118 0.59 -2.60 -15.99
C ARG A 118 1.10 -2.88 -14.56
N MET A 119 0.61 -2.11 -13.60
CA MET A 119 1.01 -2.15 -12.19
C MET A 119 -0.18 -1.88 -11.30
N THR A 120 -0.25 -2.54 -10.15
CA THR A 120 -1.29 -2.25 -9.16
C THR A 120 -1.09 -0.86 -8.57
N VAL A 121 -2.16 -0.07 -8.49
CA VAL A 121 -2.19 1.24 -7.85
C VAL A 121 -3.44 1.34 -6.99
N HIS A 122 -3.27 1.71 -5.72
CA HIS A 122 -4.38 1.95 -4.79
C HIS A 122 -4.14 3.22 -3.98
N LYS A 123 -5.23 3.86 -3.56
CA LYS A 123 -5.18 4.86 -2.50
C LYS A 123 -5.10 4.16 -1.15
N VAL A 124 -4.19 4.59 -0.28
CA VAL A 124 -4.15 4.17 1.12
C VAL A 124 -4.08 5.41 2.00
N SER A 125 -4.95 5.52 3.00
CA SER A 125 -5.09 6.71 3.84
C SER A 125 -5.78 6.38 5.17
N VAL A 126 -5.82 7.36 6.08
CA VAL A 126 -6.49 7.28 7.38
C VAL A 126 -7.71 8.18 7.43
N THR A 127 -8.81 7.71 8.01
CA THR A 127 -9.95 8.54 8.37
C THR A 127 -10.36 8.33 9.83
N ALA A 128 -10.85 9.39 10.48
CA ALA A 128 -11.49 9.32 11.79
C ALA A 128 -13.03 9.34 11.67
N GLN A 129 -13.57 9.36 10.45
CA GLN A 129 -15.01 9.31 10.22
C GLN A 129 -15.55 7.93 10.60
N VAL A 130 -16.74 7.93 11.20
CA VAL A 130 -17.42 6.72 11.66
C VAL A 130 -17.75 5.80 10.48
N HIS A 131 -18.14 6.38 9.34
CA HIS A 131 -18.52 5.63 8.15
C HIS A 131 -17.54 5.88 7.01
N LEU A 132 -16.85 4.81 6.58
CA LEU A 132 -15.93 4.87 5.45
C LEU A 132 -16.62 5.35 4.15
N ARG A 133 -17.94 5.12 4.01
CA ARG A 133 -18.73 5.60 2.87
C ARG A 133 -18.72 7.12 2.74
N ASP A 134 -18.76 7.86 3.86
CA ASP A 134 -18.72 9.32 3.82
C ASP A 134 -17.36 9.80 3.30
N ARG A 135 -16.28 9.15 3.74
CA ARG A 135 -14.95 9.44 3.20
C ARG A 135 -14.85 9.20 1.70
N LEU A 136 -15.46 8.12 1.20
CA LEU A 136 -15.47 7.82 -0.23
C LEU A 136 -16.31 8.84 -1.02
N ARG A 137 -17.44 9.31 -0.48
CA ARG A 137 -18.24 10.38 -1.08
C ARG A 137 -17.42 11.67 -1.24
N GLU A 138 -16.62 12.03 -0.25
CA GLU A 138 -15.71 13.17 -0.33
C GLU A 138 -14.67 12.99 -1.45
N LEU A 139 -14.07 11.80 -1.56
CA LEU A 139 -13.14 11.51 -2.65
C LEU A 139 -13.79 11.60 -4.04
N ASN A 140 -15.05 11.17 -4.14
CA ASN A 140 -15.83 11.25 -5.37
C ASN A 140 -16.13 12.71 -5.72
N ALA A 141 -16.58 13.51 -4.75
CA ALA A 141 -16.84 14.93 -4.95
C ALA A 141 -15.59 15.71 -5.36
N ASP A 142 -14.43 15.37 -4.78
CA ASP A 142 -13.15 16.00 -5.12
C ASP A 142 -12.54 15.48 -6.43
N HIS A 143 -13.09 14.42 -7.03
CA HIS A 143 -12.47 13.66 -8.11
C HIS A 143 -10.99 13.35 -7.77
N TYR A 144 -10.75 12.87 -6.55
CA TYR A 144 -9.40 12.89 -5.95
C TYR A 144 -8.37 12.21 -6.87
N GLY A 145 -7.34 12.93 -7.31
CA GLY A 145 -6.28 12.39 -8.14
C GLY A 145 -6.60 12.27 -9.63
N ALA A 146 -7.68 12.88 -10.11
CA ALA A 146 -8.05 12.89 -11.52
C ALA A 146 -7.11 13.73 -12.40
N LEU A 147 -6.52 14.80 -11.84
CA LEU A 147 -5.71 15.72 -12.62
C LEU A 147 -4.38 15.08 -13.05
N THR A 148 -4.03 15.28 -14.32
CA THR A 148 -2.81 14.77 -14.94
C THR A 148 -2.40 15.62 -16.14
N THR A 149 -1.48 15.11 -16.95
CA THR A 149 -1.02 15.74 -18.20
C THR A 149 -1.50 14.92 -19.39
N SER A 150 -2.02 15.58 -20.42
CA SER A 150 -2.46 14.97 -21.68
C SER A 150 -1.27 14.48 -22.52
N VAL A 151 -1.57 13.80 -23.62
CA VAL A 151 -0.54 13.37 -24.59
C VAL A 151 0.21 14.55 -25.20
N ASP A 152 -0.47 15.68 -25.38
CA ASP A 152 0.08 16.92 -25.94
C ASP A 152 0.73 17.83 -24.88
N GLY A 153 0.78 17.39 -23.62
CA GLY A 153 1.47 18.12 -22.55
C GLY A 153 0.61 19.12 -21.77
N TYR A 154 -0.70 19.18 -22.00
CA TYR A 154 -1.60 20.11 -21.30
C TYR A 154 -2.18 19.50 -20.01
N PRO A 155 -2.45 20.30 -18.96
CA PRO A 155 -3.23 19.83 -17.82
C PRO A 155 -4.60 19.30 -18.27
N CYS A 156 -4.97 18.11 -17.80
CA CYS A 156 -6.27 17.50 -18.06
C CYS A 156 -6.77 16.73 -16.84
N SER A 157 -7.99 16.21 -16.93
CA SER A 157 -8.61 15.38 -15.90
C SER A 157 -9.00 14.03 -16.51
N ASP A 158 -8.57 12.93 -15.92
CA ASP A 158 -9.02 11.59 -16.31
C ASP A 158 -10.43 11.32 -15.74
N LEU A 159 -11.26 10.64 -16.52
CA LEU A 159 -12.59 10.18 -16.09
C LEU A 159 -12.52 9.07 -15.03
N GLY A 160 -13.63 8.82 -14.32
CA GLY A 160 -13.82 7.68 -13.40
C GLY A 160 -13.25 7.86 -11.99
N TYR A 161 -12.71 9.04 -11.66
CA TYR A 161 -12.24 9.40 -10.32
C TYR A 161 -13.36 9.87 -9.36
N ASP A 162 -14.60 9.77 -9.80
CA ASP A 162 -15.87 9.98 -9.09
C ASP A 162 -16.52 8.66 -8.62
N ASN A 163 -15.87 7.52 -8.87
CA ASN A 163 -16.35 6.18 -8.51
C ASN A 163 -15.40 5.44 -7.54
N TRP A 164 -14.97 6.11 -6.48
CA TRP A 164 -14.15 5.53 -5.41
C TRP A 164 -14.93 4.50 -4.61
N MET A 165 -14.29 3.33 -4.44
CA MET A 165 -14.78 2.22 -3.63
C MET A 165 -13.69 1.68 -2.71
N ALA A 166 -14.07 1.34 -1.48
CA ALA A 166 -13.17 0.69 -0.54
C ALA A 166 -12.86 -0.73 -1.03
N GLN A 167 -11.60 -1.14 -0.92
CA GLN A 167 -11.12 -2.48 -1.23
C GLN A 167 -11.08 -3.32 0.05
N HIS A 168 -11.24 -4.64 -0.10
CA HIS A 168 -10.99 -5.56 1.03
C HIS A 168 -9.50 -5.57 1.36
N ILE A 169 -9.17 -5.48 2.64
CA ILE A 169 -7.79 -5.66 3.12
C ILE A 169 -7.70 -7.09 3.64
N LEU A 170 -6.97 -7.95 2.94
CA LEU A 170 -6.90 -9.39 3.23
C LEU A 170 -5.46 -9.80 3.55
N PRO A 171 -4.97 -9.55 4.78
CA PRO A 171 -3.65 -10.01 5.21
C PRO A 171 -3.60 -11.55 5.34
N ASN A 172 -2.41 -12.14 5.28
CA ASN A 172 -2.22 -13.54 5.62
C ASN A 172 -2.07 -13.73 7.14
N ASN A 173 -1.61 -12.69 7.84
CA ASN A 173 -1.36 -12.71 9.27
C ASN A 173 -2.34 -11.78 10.00
N LYS A 174 -2.80 -12.20 11.18
CA LYS A 174 -3.53 -11.31 12.09
C LYS A 174 -2.58 -10.28 12.74
N PRO A 175 -3.10 -9.15 13.24
CA PRO A 175 -2.34 -8.27 14.13
C PRO A 175 -1.76 -9.05 15.33
N LEU A 176 -0.65 -8.55 15.88
CA LEU A 176 0.01 -9.13 17.06
C LEU A 176 -0.94 -9.17 18.26
N ASP A 177 -0.73 -10.14 19.16
CA ASP A 177 -1.55 -10.26 20.36
C ASP A 177 -1.40 -8.99 21.23
N GLY A 178 -2.53 -8.45 21.70
CA GLY A 178 -2.59 -7.18 22.43
C GLY A 178 -2.46 -5.93 21.57
N SER A 179 -2.24 -6.06 20.26
CA SER A 179 -2.16 -4.93 19.33
C SER A 179 -3.44 -4.09 19.36
N PRO A 180 -3.35 -2.75 19.38
CA PRO A 180 -4.51 -1.86 19.31
C PRO A 180 -5.10 -1.76 17.89
N ILE A 181 -4.74 -2.70 17.01
CA ILE A 181 -5.19 -2.79 15.61
C ILE A 181 -6.06 -4.02 15.45
N ALA A 182 -7.24 -3.84 14.86
CA ALA A 182 -8.15 -4.91 14.50
C ALA A 182 -8.42 -4.90 12.98
N LEU A 183 -8.52 -6.10 12.41
CA LEU A 183 -8.96 -6.26 11.03
C LEU A 183 -10.49 -6.11 10.97
N ALA A 184 -10.97 -5.18 10.14
CA ALA A 184 -12.35 -5.11 9.71
C ALA A 184 -12.44 -5.38 8.20
N GLU A 185 -13.63 -5.61 7.66
CA GLU A 185 -13.79 -6.10 6.27
C GLU A 185 -13.06 -5.25 5.21
N ARG A 186 -13.20 -3.92 5.29
CA ARG A 186 -12.66 -2.97 4.30
C ARG A 186 -11.69 -1.93 4.88
N CYS A 187 -11.24 -2.13 6.10
CA CYS A 187 -10.31 -1.24 6.79
C CYS A 187 -9.55 -1.95 7.92
N LEU A 188 -8.48 -1.33 8.39
CA LEU A 188 -7.87 -1.65 9.67
C LEU A 188 -8.39 -0.64 10.69
N ALA A 189 -9.08 -1.12 11.73
CA ALA A 189 -9.49 -0.29 12.86
C ALA A 189 -8.29 -0.13 13.79
N VAL A 190 -7.93 1.11 14.11
CA VAL A 190 -6.74 1.43 14.89
C VAL A 190 -7.11 2.33 16.06
N ARG A 191 -6.90 1.86 17.28
CA ARG A 191 -7.00 2.69 18.48
C ARG A 191 -5.66 3.41 18.68
N LEU A 192 -5.64 4.72 18.47
CA LEU A 192 -4.42 5.52 18.67
C LEU A 192 -4.16 5.72 20.18
N PRO A 193 -2.90 5.86 20.62
CA PRO A 193 -2.59 6.44 21.92
C PRO A 193 -3.25 7.82 22.09
N GLN A 194 -3.66 8.18 23.30
CA GLN A 194 -4.40 9.42 23.57
C GLN A 194 -3.67 10.70 23.13
N ASP A 195 -2.33 10.68 23.11
CA ASP A 195 -1.47 11.81 22.77
C ASP A 195 -0.93 11.73 21.32
N LEU A 196 -1.36 10.75 20.52
CA LEU A 196 -1.04 10.66 19.10
C LEU A 196 -2.21 11.20 18.26
N SER A 197 -2.00 12.35 17.63
CA SER A 197 -3.02 12.93 16.75
C SER A 197 -3.22 12.11 15.46
N VAL A 198 -4.45 12.10 14.94
CA VAL A 198 -4.80 11.43 13.67
C VAL A 198 -3.89 11.91 12.53
N ARG A 199 -3.65 13.22 12.45
CA ARG A 199 -2.82 13.84 11.41
C ARG A 199 -1.35 13.40 11.50
N GLU A 200 -0.83 13.26 12.71
CA GLU A 200 0.54 12.78 12.91
C GLU A 200 0.66 11.30 12.56
N PHE A 201 -0.28 10.47 13.00
CA PHE A 201 -0.34 9.06 12.63
C PHE A 201 -0.39 8.88 11.10
N ASP A 202 -1.28 9.60 10.42
CA ASP A 202 -1.42 9.60 8.96
C ASP A 202 -0.11 10.02 8.25
N LYS A 203 0.54 11.09 8.70
CA LYS A 203 1.85 11.51 8.20
C LYS A 203 2.93 10.44 8.38
N ARG A 204 3.00 9.80 9.56
CA ARG A 204 3.96 8.73 9.83
C ARG A 204 3.67 7.51 8.94
N LEU A 205 2.39 7.14 8.77
CA LEU A 205 1.96 6.08 7.86
C LEU A 205 2.46 6.33 6.44
N HIS A 206 2.17 7.50 5.87
CA HIS A 206 2.63 7.89 4.54
C HIS A 206 4.16 7.97 4.46
N HIS A 207 4.84 8.40 5.53
CA HIS A 207 6.31 8.39 5.57
C HIS A 207 6.87 6.97 5.43
N HIS A 208 6.32 5.99 6.15
CA HIS A 208 6.75 4.59 6.01
C HIS A 208 6.42 4.01 4.63
N MET A 209 5.32 4.43 4.02
CA MET A 209 4.91 3.94 2.69
C MET A 209 5.57 4.67 1.52
N ARG A 210 6.28 5.78 1.77
CA ARG A 210 6.79 6.71 0.74
C ARG A 210 7.61 6.06 -0.38
N ASN A 211 8.27 4.93 -0.11
CA ASN A 211 9.10 4.23 -1.08
C ASN A 211 8.27 3.58 -2.21
N ALA A 212 6.97 3.38 -2.00
CA ALA A 212 6.04 2.83 -2.97
C ALA A 212 5.03 3.87 -3.50
N ALA A 213 5.19 5.14 -3.13
CA ALA A 213 4.29 6.22 -3.59
C ALA A 213 4.43 6.42 -5.10
N LEU A 214 3.30 6.44 -5.82
CA LEU A 214 3.22 6.46 -7.28
C LEU A 214 4.02 7.61 -7.90
N ASN A 215 3.66 8.86 -7.58
CA ASN A 215 4.31 10.04 -8.16
C ASN A 215 5.81 10.10 -7.84
N ARG A 216 6.23 9.57 -6.69
CA ARG A 216 7.64 9.50 -6.33
C ARG A 216 8.36 8.41 -7.13
N TRP A 217 7.72 7.26 -7.31
CA TRP A 217 8.26 6.15 -8.08
C TRP A 217 8.38 6.51 -9.57
N LEU A 218 7.38 7.18 -10.15
CA LEU A 218 7.39 7.65 -11.55
C LEU A 218 8.58 8.59 -11.85
N ARG A 219 9.02 9.38 -10.85
CA ARG A 219 10.20 10.25 -10.96
C ARG A 219 11.54 9.52 -10.76
N SER A 220 11.51 8.31 -10.19
CA SER A 220 12.72 7.53 -9.97
C SER A 220 13.23 6.93 -11.28
N GLN A 221 14.48 6.48 -11.30
CA GLN A 221 15.04 5.78 -12.46
C GLN A 221 14.22 4.54 -12.83
N ALA A 222 13.81 3.75 -11.83
CA ALA A 222 13.02 2.54 -12.06
C ALA A 222 11.65 2.85 -12.69
N GLY A 223 10.99 3.93 -12.26
CA GLY A 223 9.72 4.36 -12.84
C GLY A 223 9.88 4.86 -14.26
N ARG A 224 10.90 5.69 -14.52
CA ARG A 224 11.21 6.19 -15.88
C ARG A 224 11.53 5.06 -16.85
N THR A 225 12.34 4.09 -16.45
CA THR A 225 12.65 2.90 -17.26
C THR A 225 11.41 2.07 -17.54
N HIS A 226 10.54 1.86 -16.54
CA HIS A 226 9.28 1.14 -16.77
C HIS A 226 8.37 1.88 -17.76
N CYS A 227 8.16 3.18 -17.55
CA CYS A 227 7.42 4.06 -18.44
C CYS A 227 7.91 4.00 -19.89
N GLN A 228 9.23 3.98 -20.09
CA GLN A 228 9.83 3.81 -21.42
C GLN A 228 9.49 2.45 -22.05
N LEU A 229 9.50 1.37 -21.28
CA LEU A 229 9.16 0.02 -21.77
C LEU A 229 7.70 -0.10 -22.23
N ILE A 230 6.79 0.63 -21.60
CA ILE A 230 5.35 0.60 -21.91
C ILE A 230 4.91 1.74 -22.85
N GLY A 231 5.83 2.64 -23.24
CA GLY A 231 5.54 3.77 -24.12
C GLY A 231 4.69 4.89 -23.49
N ILE A 232 4.71 5.06 -22.16
CA ILE A 232 3.91 6.08 -21.46
C ILE A 232 4.83 7.11 -20.78
N PRO A 233 4.76 8.40 -21.14
CA PRO A 233 5.47 9.46 -20.43
C PRO A 233 5.06 9.51 -18.94
N PRO A 234 6.02 9.60 -17.99
CA PRO A 234 5.69 9.63 -16.56
C PRO A 234 4.69 10.72 -16.15
N ALA A 235 4.72 11.89 -16.81
CA ALA A 235 3.80 13.00 -16.54
C ALA A 235 2.32 12.62 -16.73
N GLN A 236 2.00 11.80 -17.75
CA GLN A 236 0.65 11.32 -18.03
C GLN A 236 0.13 10.30 -16.99
N ALA A 237 1.01 9.79 -16.13
CA ALA A 237 0.67 8.87 -15.06
C ALA A 237 0.71 9.52 -13.66
N MET A 238 1.34 10.69 -13.56
CA MET A 238 1.40 11.46 -12.31
C MET A 238 0.05 12.09 -12.02
N ARG A 239 -0.33 12.09 -10.73
CA ARG A 239 -1.66 12.47 -10.27
C ARG A 239 -1.66 13.67 -9.34
N ALA A 240 -2.63 14.54 -9.52
CA ALA A 240 -2.94 15.65 -8.64
C ALA A 240 -4.45 15.74 -8.40
N THR A 241 -4.82 16.46 -7.35
CA THR A 241 -6.22 16.77 -7.02
C THR A 241 -6.41 18.28 -7.09
N GLY A 242 -7.50 18.73 -7.72
CA GLY A 242 -7.93 20.12 -7.67
C GLY A 242 -8.80 20.33 -6.44
N TYR A 243 -8.45 21.33 -5.61
CA TYR A 243 -9.25 21.72 -4.45
C TYR A 243 -9.80 23.12 -4.67
N GLY A 244 -11.12 23.25 -4.66
CA GLY A 244 -11.81 24.54 -4.69
C GLY A 244 -11.80 25.20 -3.30
N PHE A 245 -11.43 26.47 -3.26
CA PHE A 245 -11.49 27.34 -2.08
C PHE A 245 -12.25 28.62 -2.45
N GLY A 246 -13.54 28.47 -2.80
CA GLY A 246 -14.33 29.55 -3.40
C GLY A 246 -13.95 29.75 -4.86
N GLU A 247 -13.49 30.95 -5.21
CA GLU A 247 -13.10 31.31 -6.59
C GLU A 247 -11.73 30.75 -7.01
N VAL A 248 -10.94 30.21 -6.06
CA VAL A 248 -9.60 29.70 -6.34
C VAL A 248 -9.60 28.18 -6.37
N VAL A 249 -9.09 27.61 -7.46
CA VAL A 249 -8.77 26.19 -7.54
C VAL A 249 -7.27 26.00 -7.34
N ARG A 250 -6.90 25.19 -6.35
CA ARG A 250 -5.51 24.79 -6.12
C ARG A 250 -5.31 23.34 -6.51
N ALA A 251 -4.47 23.09 -7.51
CA ALA A 251 -3.96 21.75 -7.79
C ALA A 251 -2.89 21.36 -6.75
N SER A 252 -2.97 20.16 -6.20
CA SER A 252 -1.98 19.61 -5.27
C SER A 252 -1.67 18.17 -5.64
N GLU A 253 -0.39 17.80 -5.66
CA GLU A 253 0.00 16.44 -5.97
C GLU A 253 -0.62 15.44 -5.01
N SER A 254 -1.20 14.37 -5.56
CA SER A 254 -1.77 13.29 -4.77
C SER A 254 -0.65 12.50 -4.09
N GLN A 255 -0.64 12.49 -2.76
CA GLN A 255 0.41 11.83 -1.98
C GLN A 255 0.03 10.43 -1.51
N GLU A 256 -1.19 10.01 -1.80
CA GLU A 256 -1.82 8.86 -1.16
C GLU A 256 -1.99 7.67 -2.11
N PHE A 257 -1.41 7.72 -3.32
CA PHE A 257 -1.40 6.61 -4.28
C PHE A 257 -0.12 5.81 -4.17
N TYR A 258 -0.27 4.49 -4.07
CA TYR A 258 0.83 3.56 -3.84
C TYR A 258 0.75 2.37 -4.78
N HIS A 259 1.91 1.84 -5.16
CA HIS A 259 2.00 0.47 -5.66
C HIS A 259 1.76 -0.51 -4.52
N PHE A 260 0.48 -0.77 -4.27
CA PHE A 260 0.01 -1.53 -3.12
C PHE A 260 -0.92 -2.64 -3.58
N ARG A 261 -0.73 -3.83 -3.04
CA ARG A 261 -1.63 -4.98 -3.23
C ARG A 261 -2.44 -5.16 -1.95
N PRO A 262 -3.77 -4.99 -1.98
CA PRO A 262 -4.58 -5.03 -0.75
C PRO A 262 -4.75 -6.43 -0.15
N LYS A 263 -4.10 -7.44 -0.73
CA LYS A 263 -4.17 -8.84 -0.32
C LYS A 263 -2.77 -9.37 -0.04
N SER A 264 -2.68 -10.33 0.88
CA SER A 264 -1.47 -11.04 1.26
C SER A 264 -0.38 -10.09 1.80
N PHE A 265 0.84 -10.14 1.24
CA PHE A 265 2.04 -9.55 1.84
C PHE A 265 2.01 -8.03 2.06
N ASP A 266 1.43 -7.25 1.14
CA ASP A 266 1.39 -5.80 1.32
C ASP A 266 0.38 -5.41 2.41
N ALA A 267 -0.71 -6.17 2.56
CA ALA A 267 -1.66 -6.01 3.67
C ALA A 267 -1.02 -6.35 5.03
N ASP A 268 -0.25 -7.46 5.12
CA ASP A 268 0.53 -7.78 6.33
C ASP A 268 1.49 -6.64 6.70
N ARG A 269 2.11 -6.03 5.69
CA ARG A 269 3.05 -4.93 5.91
C ARG A 269 2.35 -3.65 6.33
N LEU A 270 1.12 -3.40 5.87
CA LEU A 270 0.33 -2.27 6.32
C LEU A 270 0.00 -2.38 7.82
N ILE A 271 -0.39 -3.58 8.27
CA ILE A 271 -0.58 -3.87 9.71
C ILE A 271 0.72 -3.58 10.47
N ARG A 272 1.84 -4.16 10.02
CA ARG A 272 3.14 -3.96 10.66
C ARG A 272 3.56 -2.50 10.74
N ILE A 273 3.34 -1.70 9.69
CA ILE A 273 3.65 -0.26 9.70
C ILE A 273 2.83 0.42 10.80
N ALA A 274 1.53 0.15 10.88
CA ALA A 274 0.67 0.74 11.89
C ALA A 274 1.10 0.31 13.31
N GLU A 275 1.43 -0.97 13.50
CA GLU A 275 1.94 -1.51 14.75
C GLU A 275 3.23 -0.83 15.20
N VAL A 276 4.22 -0.69 14.31
CA VAL A 276 5.49 -0.02 14.59
C VAL A 276 5.25 1.43 14.99
N ILE A 277 4.39 2.17 14.26
CA ILE A 277 4.11 3.57 14.59
C ILE A 277 3.54 3.71 16.00
N ILE A 278 2.59 2.84 16.38
CA ILE A 278 1.94 2.90 17.69
C ILE A 278 2.89 2.46 18.78
N HIS A 279 3.55 1.32 18.59
CA HIS A 279 4.51 0.78 19.55
C HIS A 279 5.62 1.80 19.84
N ASP A 280 6.30 2.30 18.80
CA ASP A 280 7.40 3.25 18.97
C ASP A 280 6.93 4.55 19.59
N HIS A 281 5.71 5.02 19.28
CA HIS A 281 5.15 6.20 19.95
C HIS A 281 4.96 6.01 21.45
N VAL A 282 4.56 4.82 21.89
CA VAL A 282 4.30 4.49 23.29
C VAL A 282 5.59 4.21 24.06
N VAL A 283 6.52 3.43 23.48
CA VAL A 283 7.70 2.93 24.21
C VAL A 283 8.97 3.75 23.99
N ALA A 284 9.06 4.56 22.93
CA ALA A 284 10.27 5.34 22.70
C ALA A 284 10.35 6.55 23.66
N PRO A 285 11.53 6.86 24.23
CA PRO A 285 11.70 8.03 25.08
C PRO A 285 11.31 9.30 24.33
N ARG A 286 10.36 10.05 24.88
CA ARG A 286 9.73 11.25 24.28
C ARG A 286 10.75 12.23 23.69
N ARG A 287 11.01 12.13 22.37
CA ARG A 287 11.46 13.28 21.58
C ARG A 287 10.22 14.04 21.12
N GLN A 288 9.53 14.73 22.04
CA GLN A 288 8.52 15.70 21.67
C GLN A 288 9.22 16.91 21.04
N ALA A 289 9.50 16.84 19.74
CA ALA A 289 9.80 18.04 18.99
C ALA A 289 8.47 18.79 18.79
N THR A 290 8.28 19.88 19.51
CA THR A 290 7.22 20.90 19.29
C THR A 290 7.43 21.66 17.98
N THR A 291 7.92 21.00 16.93
CA THR A 291 8.15 21.60 15.62
C THR A 291 6.87 21.56 14.81
N GLY A 292 6.28 22.73 14.57
CA GLY A 292 5.20 22.93 13.61
C GLY A 292 5.63 22.45 12.22
N TRP A 293 5.10 21.31 11.78
CA TRP A 293 5.51 20.68 10.54
C TRP A 293 4.68 21.21 9.35
N LYS A 294 5.25 22.12 8.55
CA LYS A 294 4.70 22.53 7.24
C LYS A 294 5.00 21.46 6.19
N SER A 295 3.96 21.00 5.47
CA SER A 295 4.14 20.08 4.33
C SER A 295 4.56 20.90 3.11
N ARG A 296 5.58 20.41 2.37
CA ARG A 296 5.97 20.97 1.05
C ARG A 296 4.85 20.91 0.01
N ALA A 297 3.78 20.14 0.26
CA ALA A 297 2.64 19.99 -0.64
C ALA A 297 1.57 21.08 -0.52
N GLN A 298 1.77 22.08 0.36
CA GLN A 298 0.96 23.30 0.33
C GLN A 298 1.37 24.11 -0.91
N GLY A 299 0.84 23.73 -2.08
CA GLY A 299 1.06 24.46 -3.32
C GLY A 299 0.54 25.91 -3.24
N TYR A 300 0.98 26.75 -4.17
CA TYR A 300 0.48 28.10 -4.35
C TYR A 300 -0.77 28.05 -5.26
N GLY A 301 -1.85 28.74 -4.89
CA GLY A 301 -3.02 28.87 -5.76
C GLY A 301 -2.75 29.86 -6.88
N GLN A 302 -3.30 29.61 -8.07
CA GLN A 302 -3.46 30.62 -9.11
C GLN A 302 -4.94 30.99 -9.16
N ALA A 303 -5.25 32.28 -9.10
CA ALA A 303 -6.60 32.76 -9.39
C ALA A 303 -6.86 32.53 -10.88
N PHE A 304 -7.99 31.90 -11.21
CA PHE A 304 -8.51 31.93 -12.57
C PHE A 304 -9.41 33.16 -12.67
N HIS A 305 -9.02 34.11 -13.53
CA HIS A 305 -9.89 35.21 -13.96
C HIS A 305 -10.71 34.75 -15.18
#